data_AF-A0A4R2HU30-F1
#
_entry.id   AF-A0A4R2HU30-F1
#
_cell.length_a   1.000
_cell.length_b   1.000
_cell.length_c   1.000
_cell.angle_alpha   90.00
_cell.angle_beta   90.00
_cell.angle_gamma   90.00
#
_symmetry.space_group_name_H-M   'P 1'
#
loop_
_entity.id
_entity.type
_entity.pdbx_description
1 polymer ?
#
loop_
_entity_poly.entity_id
_entity_poly.type
_entity_poly.pdbx_seq_one_letter_code
_entity_poly.pdbx_strand_id
1 'polypeptide(L)'
;MAGTGAAGRLVKAWGTGVKELPRNTTWLLSKALTPLEATKDAAGSATHAAGGGLVDIARQAGASVLDALPVGDSIELKLQRARAAADEAQQAEAAAVREAEEAKARSDEARQVAERCRAYVREVEGEQAQEVSEKVAEARREADARVERARASAQADADRVVQRAKAEADDRVAKAREEAEAAQSKAKQTMADATASLAEARRLADEATEATKAAAEEAHRQAAQLAANANREAQSADERVREAEQVRSRARVSAQRKRDGRAQTTADLNEMTKTDLLNLATAEDVKGRSAMSKPELVTALKRSSGSKRR
;
A
#
# COMPACT_ATOMS: atom_id res chain seq x y z
N MET A 1 1.09 1.70 16.52
CA MET A 1 2.27 2.54 16.84
C MET A 1 2.14 3.77 15.94
N ALA A 2 1.41 4.81 16.38
CA ALA A 2 1.95 6.00 17.06
C ALA A 2 3.00 6.73 16.19
N GLY A 3 2.86 8.00 15.78
CA GLY A 3 1.94 9.00 16.26
C GLY A 3 1.87 10.27 15.40
N THR A 4 1.01 11.13 15.90
CA THR A 4 0.66 12.51 15.57
C THR A 4 1.83 13.46 15.36
N GLY A 5 1.69 14.38 14.41
CA GLY A 5 2.54 15.56 14.25
C GLY A 5 1.82 16.67 13.48
N ALA A 6 0.92 17.38 14.15
CA ALA A 6 0.37 18.64 13.69
C ALA A 6 1.38 19.77 13.95
N ALA A 7 1.88 20.43 12.90
CA ALA A 7 2.54 21.73 12.99
C ALA A 7 2.61 22.38 11.61
N GLY A 8 2.19 23.66 11.51
CA GLY A 8 2.46 24.47 10.32
C GLY A 8 1.31 25.31 9.76
N ARG A 9 0.41 25.85 10.61
CA ARG A 9 -0.41 27.01 10.21
C ARG A 9 0.31 28.29 10.62
N LEU A 10 0.88 29.01 9.65
CA LEU A 10 1.24 30.42 9.76
C LEU A 10 1.47 30.99 8.35
N VAL A 11 0.41 31.47 7.71
CA VAL A 11 0.51 32.40 6.57
C VAL A 11 -0.40 33.59 6.83
N LYS A 12 0.29 34.70 7.15
CA LYS A 12 -0.02 36.12 6.96
C LYS A 12 -1.41 36.46 6.39
N ALA A 13 -2.23 37.06 7.25
CA ALA A 13 -3.39 37.86 6.86
C ALA A 13 -3.01 39.35 6.89
N TRP A 14 -2.70 39.94 5.73
CA TRP A 14 -2.71 41.39 5.53
C TRP A 14 -3.40 41.68 4.19
N GLY A 15 -4.47 42.49 4.25
CA GLY A 15 -4.93 43.29 3.12
C GLY A 15 -6.06 42.73 2.25
N THR A 16 -7.29 42.79 2.75
CA THR A 16 -8.53 43.26 2.07
C THR A 16 -9.66 43.08 3.09
N GLY A 17 -10.14 44.12 3.76
CA GLY A 17 -11.12 45.03 3.18
C GLY A 17 -12.49 44.75 3.83
N VAL A 18 -12.77 45.46 4.93
CA VAL A 18 -14.09 45.88 5.42
C VAL A 18 -15.26 44.99 4.99
N LYS A 19 -15.51 43.88 5.69
CA LYS A 19 -16.77 43.13 5.56
C LYS A 19 -16.94 42.18 6.73
N GLU A 20 -17.18 42.71 7.93
CA GLU A 20 -17.96 42.10 9.02
C GLU A 20 -18.19 43.17 10.09
N LEU A 21 -19.20 44.02 9.85
CA LEU A 21 -19.83 44.79 10.91
C LEU A 21 -20.99 43.93 11.44
N PRO A 22 -21.04 43.60 12.74
CA PRO A 22 -22.23 42.98 13.32
C PRO A 22 -23.44 43.89 13.11
N ARG A 23 -24.56 43.32 12.67
CA ARG A 23 -25.83 43.96 12.32
C ARG A 23 -26.60 44.60 13.50
N ASN A 24 -25.91 45.27 14.43
CA ASN A 24 -26.56 45.94 15.56
C ASN A 24 -26.06 47.37 15.84
N THR A 25 -25.26 47.97 14.95
CA THR A 25 -24.81 49.37 15.08
C THR A 25 -25.67 50.37 14.31
N THR A 26 -26.63 49.91 13.50
CA THR A 26 -27.56 50.76 12.74
C THR A 26 -28.58 51.47 13.63
N TRP A 27 -28.72 51.09 14.91
CA TRP A 27 -29.58 51.79 15.87
C TRP A 27 -28.85 52.91 16.64
N LEU A 28 -27.52 52.88 16.72
CA LEU A 28 -26.73 53.89 17.45
C LEU A 28 -26.18 55.03 16.58
N LEU A 29 -26.30 54.93 15.26
CA LEU A 29 -25.89 56.00 14.33
C LEU A 29 -27.04 56.93 13.88
N SER A 30 -28.24 56.80 14.47
CA SER A 30 -29.39 57.70 14.21
C SER A 30 -29.51 58.84 15.22
N LYS A 31 -28.53 59.04 16.11
CA LYS A 31 -28.59 60.07 17.18
C LYS A 31 -27.53 61.17 17.12
N ALA A 32 -26.67 61.22 16.10
CA ALA A 32 -25.73 62.31 15.94
C ALA A 32 -25.54 62.64 14.46
N LEU A 33 -25.76 63.91 14.11
CA LEU A 33 -25.57 64.57 12.82
C LEU A 33 -26.76 64.55 11.85
N THR A 34 -27.82 65.29 12.21
CA THR A 34 -28.19 66.48 11.42
C THR A 34 -28.21 67.69 12.36
N PRO A 35 -27.33 68.68 12.14
CA PRO A 35 -27.37 69.97 12.82
C PRO A 35 -28.20 70.99 12.02
N LEU A 36 -28.94 71.81 12.78
CA LEU A 36 -29.45 73.16 12.47
C LEU A 36 -30.18 73.38 11.14
N GLU A 37 -31.52 73.42 11.21
CA GLU A 37 -32.36 74.62 11.18
C GLU A 37 -33.79 74.14 11.52
N ALA A 38 -34.67 74.79 12.28
CA ALA A 38 -34.63 75.91 13.19
C ALA A 38 -35.97 75.82 13.95
N THR A 39 -35.91 75.88 15.28
CA THR A 39 -36.98 76.32 16.20
C THR A 39 -38.24 75.46 16.35
N LYS A 40 -38.33 74.67 17.44
CA LYS A 40 -39.29 74.83 18.57
C LYS A 40 -39.42 73.52 19.34
N ASP A 41 -38.63 73.39 20.40
CA ASP A 41 -39.01 72.71 21.66
C ASP A 41 -37.96 73.03 22.73
N ALA A 42 -37.88 74.32 23.09
CA ALA A 42 -37.41 74.85 24.37
C ALA A 42 -37.54 76.39 24.38
N ALA A 43 -38.73 76.91 24.06
CA ALA A 43 -39.20 78.26 24.38
C ALA A 43 -40.61 78.41 23.81
N GLY A 44 -41.60 78.40 24.70
CA GLY A 44 -43.01 78.48 24.33
C GLY A 44 -43.90 78.23 25.55
N SER A 45 -43.62 78.72 26.77
CA SER A 45 -43.70 80.14 27.15
C SER A 45 -44.10 81.06 25.99
N ALA A 46 -45.41 81.35 25.90
CA ALA A 46 -46.11 82.04 24.79
C ALA A 46 -46.21 81.18 23.51
N THR A 47 -47.23 80.36 23.33
CA THR A 47 -48.55 80.82 22.87
C THR A 47 -49.51 79.63 22.86
N HIS A 48 -49.90 79.16 24.05
CA HIS A 48 -51.29 78.75 24.28
C HIS A 48 -52.10 80.03 24.48
N ALA A 49 -52.60 80.57 23.37
CA ALA A 49 -53.75 81.46 23.34
C ALA A 49 -54.78 80.76 22.46
N ALA A 50 -56.03 80.75 22.91
CA ALA A 50 -57.20 80.05 22.36
C ALA A 50 -57.36 78.58 22.82
N GLY A 51 -58.10 78.41 23.92
CA GLY A 51 -58.61 77.10 24.36
C GLY A 51 -58.23 76.79 25.80
N GLY A 52 -58.96 77.36 26.76
CA GLY A 52 -58.82 77.01 28.19
C GLY A 52 -59.00 78.14 29.19
N GLY A 53 -59.17 79.39 28.73
CA GLY A 53 -59.56 80.52 29.57
C GLY A 53 -61.04 80.89 29.34
N LEU A 54 -61.96 80.00 29.72
CA LEU A 54 -63.41 80.29 29.66
C LEU A 54 -64.17 79.97 30.96
N VAL A 55 -63.48 79.65 32.06
CA VAL A 55 -64.12 79.42 33.38
C VAL A 55 -63.83 80.53 34.40
N ASP A 56 -62.85 81.42 34.18
CA ASP A 56 -62.49 82.50 35.13
C ASP A 56 -62.77 83.94 34.64
N ILE A 57 -63.50 84.12 33.53
CA ILE A 57 -64.01 85.44 33.08
C ILE A 57 -65.45 85.68 33.58
N ALA A 58 -66.01 84.75 34.37
CA ALA A 58 -67.38 84.84 34.90
C ALA A 58 -67.49 85.51 36.29
N ARG A 59 -66.43 86.14 36.83
CA ARG A 59 -66.48 86.76 38.18
C ARG A 59 -66.19 88.26 38.26
N GLN A 60 -66.00 88.96 37.15
CA GLN A 60 -65.68 90.39 37.20
C GLN A 60 -66.33 91.19 36.09
N ALA A 61 -67.66 91.17 36.08
CA ALA A 61 -68.52 92.18 35.45
C ALA A 61 -69.79 92.36 36.28
N GLY A 62 -69.63 92.48 37.60
CA GLY A 62 -70.67 92.85 38.54
C GLY A 62 -70.48 94.29 38.98
N ALA A 63 -70.87 95.24 38.13
CA ALA A 63 -71.15 96.62 38.52
C ALA A 63 -71.83 97.33 37.36
N SER A 64 -72.78 98.20 37.68
CA SER A 64 -73.50 99.13 36.79
C SER A 64 -74.60 98.56 35.89
N VAL A 65 -75.73 98.17 36.50
CA VAL A 65 -77.07 98.57 36.02
C VAL A 65 -77.86 99.03 37.23
N LEU A 66 -77.67 100.31 37.60
CA LEU A 66 -78.62 101.03 38.43
C LEU A 66 -79.65 101.65 37.50
N ASP A 67 -80.85 101.08 37.56
CA ASP A 67 -82.11 101.81 37.66
C ASP A 67 -82.32 102.97 36.67
N ALA A 68 -82.49 102.64 35.39
CA ALA A 68 -83.20 103.49 34.44
C ALA A 68 -84.67 103.08 34.43
N LEU A 69 -85.47 103.76 35.25
CA LEU A 69 -86.93 103.68 35.29
C LEU A 69 -87.53 103.91 33.88
N PRO A 70 -88.34 102.98 33.32
CA PRO A 70 -89.10 103.27 32.11
C PRO A 70 -90.38 104.03 32.50
N VAL A 71 -90.28 105.35 32.57
CA VAL A 71 -91.44 106.24 32.69
C VAL A 71 -92.11 106.36 31.31
N GLY A 72 -93.28 105.75 31.14
CA GLY A 72 -94.29 106.25 30.20
C GLY A 72 -94.18 105.88 28.72
N ASP A 73 -93.74 104.67 28.37
CA ASP A 73 -93.93 104.17 26.99
C ASP A 73 -95.31 103.51 26.84
N SER A 74 -96.09 103.96 25.86
CA SER A 74 -97.37 103.37 25.47
C SER A 74 -97.20 101.88 25.11
N ILE A 75 -98.22 101.07 25.41
CA ILE A 75 -98.25 99.62 25.16
C ILE A 75 -97.90 99.29 23.69
N GLU A 76 -98.29 100.17 22.77
CA GLU A 76 -97.92 100.15 21.35
C GLU A 76 -96.41 100.12 21.10
N LEU A 77 -95.61 100.94 21.78
CA LEU A 77 -94.15 101.00 21.57
C LEU A 77 -93.46 99.72 22.07
N LYS A 78 -93.98 99.13 23.15
CA LYS A 78 -93.51 97.83 23.66
C LYS A 78 -93.86 96.68 22.71
N LEU A 79 -95.07 96.69 22.13
CA LEU A 79 -95.49 95.74 21.09
C LEU A 79 -94.66 95.89 19.80
N GLN A 80 -94.35 97.12 19.39
CA GLN A 80 -93.53 97.39 18.21
C GLN A 80 -92.07 96.95 18.42
N ARG A 81 -91.50 97.22 19.60
CA ARG A 81 -90.16 96.75 19.97
C ARG A 81 -90.11 95.21 20.12
N ALA A 82 -91.16 94.59 20.64
CA ALA A 82 -91.28 93.14 20.71
C ALA A 82 -91.40 92.50 19.31
N ARG A 83 -92.13 93.11 18.38
CA ARG A 83 -92.20 92.67 16.98
C ARG A 83 -90.86 92.83 16.26
N ALA A 84 -90.20 93.99 16.40
CA ALA A 84 -88.87 94.20 15.83
C ALA A 84 -87.83 93.21 16.38
N ALA A 85 -87.86 92.91 17.69
CA ALA A 85 -87.00 91.92 18.30
C ALA A 85 -87.33 90.49 17.84
N ALA A 86 -88.61 90.17 17.60
CA ALA A 86 -89.02 88.88 17.05
C ALA A 86 -88.59 88.72 15.58
N ASP A 87 -88.72 89.79 14.77
CA ASP A 87 -88.27 89.81 13.37
C ASP A 87 -86.74 89.69 13.28
N GLU A 88 -86.00 90.37 14.15
CA GLU A 88 -84.54 90.27 14.25
C GLU A 88 -84.11 88.87 14.71
N ALA A 89 -84.82 88.27 15.67
CA ALA A 89 -84.59 86.89 16.10
C ALA A 89 -84.86 85.89 14.97
N GLN A 90 -85.94 86.05 14.21
CA GLN A 90 -86.24 85.21 13.04
C GLN A 90 -85.20 85.37 11.92
N GLN A 91 -84.72 86.59 11.67
CA GLN A 91 -83.65 86.82 10.71
C GLN A 91 -82.32 86.20 11.15
N ALA A 92 -81.99 86.30 12.44
CA ALA A 92 -80.81 85.67 13.03
C ALA A 92 -80.90 84.13 12.97
N GLU A 93 -82.07 83.56 13.26
CA GLU A 93 -82.33 82.12 13.11
C GLU A 93 -82.17 81.67 11.65
N ALA A 94 -82.76 82.40 10.70
CA ALA A 94 -82.62 82.09 9.27
C ALA A 94 -81.18 82.25 8.77
N ALA A 95 -80.38 83.15 9.35
CA ALA A 95 -78.95 83.26 9.05
C ALA A 95 -78.17 82.06 9.64
N ALA A 96 -78.44 81.68 10.89
CA ALA A 96 -77.79 80.55 11.55
C ALA A 96 -78.10 79.22 10.86
N VAL A 97 -79.34 79.01 10.41
CA VAL A 97 -79.73 77.81 9.64
C VAL A 97 -78.96 77.75 8.31
N ARG A 98 -78.87 78.85 7.56
CA ARG A 98 -78.10 78.90 6.32
C ARG A 98 -76.62 78.61 6.55
N GLU A 99 -76.01 79.19 7.58
CA GLU A 99 -74.62 78.92 7.92
C GLU A 99 -74.40 77.46 8.34
N ALA A 100 -75.34 76.86 9.08
CA ALA A 100 -75.29 75.44 9.45
C ALA A 100 -75.43 74.52 8.22
N GLU A 101 -76.28 74.87 7.26
CA GLU A 101 -76.43 74.14 6.00
C GLU A 101 -75.16 74.23 5.14
N GLU A 102 -74.55 75.41 5.01
CA GLU A 102 -73.27 75.59 4.33
C GLU A 102 -72.13 74.82 5.02
N ALA A 103 -72.07 74.86 6.36
CA ALA A 103 -71.09 74.11 7.15
C ALA A 103 -71.27 72.60 6.96
N LYS A 104 -72.53 72.12 6.93
CA LYS A 104 -72.84 70.72 6.63
C LYS A 104 -72.40 70.33 5.23
N ALA A 105 -72.72 71.14 4.22
CA ALA A 105 -72.32 70.90 2.83
C ALA A 105 -70.79 70.81 2.68
N ARG A 106 -70.05 71.74 3.30
CA ARG A 106 -68.57 71.70 3.33
C ARG A 106 -68.03 70.49 4.09
N SER A 107 -68.69 70.07 5.17
CA SER A 107 -68.31 68.87 5.94
C SER A 107 -68.51 67.60 5.12
N ASP A 108 -69.63 67.49 4.41
CA ASP A 108 -69.94 66.34 3.56
C ASP A 108 -69.00 66.28 2.35
N GLU A 109 -68.66 67.42 1.75
CA GLU A 109 -67.63 67.51 0.70
C GLU A 109 -66.26 67.06 1.23
N ALA A 110 -65.85 67.55 2.40
CA ALA A 110 -64.58 67.15 3.03
C ALA A 110 -64.54 65.64 3.33
N ARG A 111 -65.66 65.03 3.76
CA ARG A 111 -65.78 63.58 3.95
C ARG A 111 -65.60 62.83 2.64
N GLN A 112 -66.27 63.25 1.57
CA GLN A 112 -66.14 62.61 0.26
C GLN A 112 -64.72 62.71 -0.30
N VAL A 113 -64.05 63.85 -0.11
CA VAL A 113 -62.63 64.01 -0.48
C VAL A 113 -61.76 63.06 0.34
N ALA A 114 -61.95 62.99 1.67
CA ALA A 114 -61.18 62.10 2.53
C ALA A 114 -61.37 60.63 2.17
N GLU A 115 -62.59 60.20 1.84
CA GLU A 115 -62.89 58.84 1.38
C GLU A 115 -62.21 58.52 0.04
N ARG A 116 -62.26 59.45 -0.93
CA ARG A 116 -61.56 59.30 -2.22
C ARG A 116 -60.04 59.22 -2.02
N CYS A 117 -59.46 60.08 -1.19
CA CYS A 117 -58.03 60.01 -0.89
C CYS A 117 -57.65 58.68 -0.22
N ARG A 118 -58.46 58.17 0.72
CA ARG A 118 -58.22 56.84 1.34
C ARG A 118 -58.40 55.68 0.36
N ALA A 119 -59.33 55.78 -0.58
CA ALA A 119 -59.49 54.78 -1.64
C ALA A 119 -58.27 54.77 -2.56
N TYR A 120 -57.84 55.95 -3.02
CA TYR A 120 -56.66 56.11 -3.86
C TYR A 120 -55.39 55.58 -3.18
N VAL A 121 -55.15 55.94 -1.92
CA VAL A 121 -53.97 55.43 -1.18
C VAL A 121 -54.00 53.90 -1.09
N ARG A 122 -55.16 53.28 -0.82
CA ARG A 122 -55.28 51.81 -0.78
C ARG A 122 -55.03 51.15 -2.13
N GLU A 123 -55.47 51.78 -3.22
CA GLU A 123 -55.21 51.31 -4.58
C GLU A 123 -53.71 51.35 -4.90
N VAL A 124 -53.05 52.49 -4.65
CA VAL A 124 -51.61 52.64 -4.85
C VAL A 124 -50.82 51.67 -3.96
N GLU A 125 -51.19 51.50 -2.69
CA GLU A 125 -50.56 50.50 -1.80
C GLU A 125 -50.74 49.07 -2.33
N GLY A 126 -51.91 48.75 -2.88
CA GLY A 126 -52.19 47.46 -3.49
C GLY A 126 -51.34 47.18 -4.73
N GLU A 127 -51.26 48.14 -5.65
CA GLU A 127 -50.41 48.04 -6.86
C GLU A 127 -48.93 47.92 -6.50
N GLN A 128 -48.45 48.74 -5.57
CA GLN A 128 -47.04 48.68 -5.13
C GLN A 128 -46.72 47.38 -4.40
N ALA A 129 -47.64 46.85 -3.58
CA ALA A 129 -47.47 45.55 -2.94
C ALA A 129 -47.40 44.41 -3.97
N GLN A 130 -48.22 44.48 -5.04
CA GLN A 130 -48.17 43.51 -6.14
C GLN A 130 -46.85 43.59 -6.89
N GLU A 131 -46.39 44.78 -7.27
CA GLU A 131 -45.12 44.96 -7.99
C GLU A 131 -43.93 44.45 -7.16
N VAL A 132 -43.90 44.75 -5.86
CA VAL A 132 -42.86 44.23 -4.95
C VAL A 132 -42.94 42.70 -4.86
N SER A 133 -44.14 42.13 -4.74
CA SER A 133 -44.35 40.68 -4.70
C SER A 133 -43.84 39.99 -5.98
N GLU A 134 -44.13 40.56 -7.15
CA GLU A 134 -43.67 40.05 -8.44
C GLU A 134 -42.15 40.09 -8.56
N LYS A 135 -41.52 41.22 -8.21
CA LYS A 135 -40.06 41.36 -8.19
C LYS A 135 -39.39 40.38 -7.22
N VAL A 136 -39.98 40.17 -6.05
CA VAL A 136 -39.48 39.18 -5.09
C VAL A 136 -39.62 37.76 -5.64
N ALA A 137 -40.74 37.43 -6.30
CA ALA A 137 -40.95 36.12 -6.90
C ALA A 137 -39.96 35.84 -8.05
N GLU A 138 -39.69 36.84 -8.89
CA GLU A 138 -38.69 36.76 -9.95
C GLU A 138 -37.28 36.58 -9.40
N ALA A 139 -36.88 37.41 -8.43
CA ALA A 139 -35.58 37.30 -7.78
C ALA A 139 -35.37 35.94 -7.11
N ARG A 140 -36.42 35.36 -6.50
CA ARG A 140 -36.38 33.99 -5.96
C ARG A 140 -36.18 32.95 -7.05
N ARG A 141 -36.96 33.00 -8.13
CA ARG A 141 -36.80 32.08 -9.27
C ARG A 141 -35.39 32.14 -9.86
N GLU A 142 -34.83 33.34 -10.02
CA GLU A 142 -33.46 33.49 -10.50
C GLU A 142 -32.43 32.91 -9.53
N ALA A 143 -32.58 33.16 -8.23
CA ALA A 143 -31.69 32.64 -7.21
C ALA A 143 -31.72 31.10 -7.19
N ASP A 144 -32.91 30.51 -7.22
CA ASP A 144 -33.09 29.06 -7.26
C ASP A 144 -32.47 28.48 -8.54
N ALA A 145 -32.69 29.11 -9.70
CA ALA A 145 -32.08 28.68 -10.96
C ALA A 145 -30.55 28.79 -10.97
N ARG A 146 -29.96 29.74 -10.22
CA ARG A 146 -28.50 29.82 -10.04
C ARG A 146 -27.99 28.70 -9.12
N VAL A 147 -28.71 28.42 -8.03
CA VAL A 147 -28.37 27.33 -7.10
C VAL A 147 -28.43 25.97 -7.80
N GLU A 148 -29.49 25.71 -8.57
CA GLU A 148 -29.63 24.44 -9.30
C GLU A 148 -28.55 24.27 -10.38
N ARG A 149 -28.20 25.32 -11.12
CA ARG A 149 -27.06 25.28 -12.05
C ARG A 149 -25.74 25.01 -11.35
N ALA A 150 -25.50 25.65 -10.21
CA ALA A 150 -24.28 25.43 -9.42
C ALA A 150 -24.22 24.00 -8.89
N ARG A 151 -25.34 23.45 -8.39
CA ARG A 151 -25.45 22.05 -7.95
C ARG A 151 -25.19 21.08 -9.09
N ALA A 152 -25.82 21.28 -10.25
CA ALA A 152 -25.64 20.42 -11.42
C ALA A 152 -24.18 20.43 -11.91
N SER A 153 -23.52 21.60 -11.94
CA SER A 153 -22.11 21.72 -12.28
C SER A 153 -21.23 20.99 -11.27
N ALA A 154 -21.45 21.22 -9.97
CA ALA A 154 -20.69 20.57 -8.91
C ALA A 154 -20.85 19.04 -8.94
N GLN A 155 -22.07 18.55 -9.21
CA GLN A 155 -22.33 17.12 -9.37
C GLN A 155 -21.60 16.55 -10.58
N ALA A 156 -21.66 17.23 -11.73
CA ALA A 156 -20.96 16.78 -12.93
C ALA A 156 -19.44 16.73 -12.74
N ASP A 157 -18.86 17.69 -12.01
CA ASP A 157 -17.44 17.70 -11.69
C ASP A 157 -17.08 16.59 -10.69
N ALA A 158 -17.91 16.36 -9.67
CA ALA A 158 -17.75 15.23 -8.76
C ALA A 158 -17.79 13.88 -9.50
N ASP A 159 -18.75 13.71 -10.41
CA ASP A 159 -18.88 12.51 -11.23
C ASP A 159 -17.65 12.32 -12.13
N ARG A 160 -17.11 13.38 -12.74
CA ARG A 160 -15.87 13.32 -13.52
C ARG A 160 -14.68 12.86 -12.68
N VAL A 161 -14.55 13.35 -11.45
CA VAL A 161 -13.48 12.92 -10.53
C VAL A 161 -13.63 11.43 -10.19
N VAL A 162 -14.85 10.98 -9.87
CA VAL A 162 -15.13 9.56 -9.59
C VAL A 162 -14.84 8.69 -10.81
N GLN A 163 -15.26 9.10 -12.00
CA GLN A 163 -14.99 8.35 -13.24
C GLN A 163 -13.50 8.27 -13.57
N ARG A 164 -12.75 9.37 -13.39
CA ARG A 164 -11.29 9.36 -13.56
C ARG A 164 -10.63 8.41 -12.55
N ALA A 165 -11.03 8.45 -11.29
CA ALA A 165 -10.49 7.57 -10.26
C ALA A 165 -10.79 6.09 -10.55
N LYS A 166 -11.99 5.77 -11.04
CA LYS A 166 -12.34 4.42 -11.49
C LYS A 166 -11.48 3.96 -12.66
N ALA A 167 -11.35 4.79 -13.71
CA ALA A 167 -10.53 4.46 -14.87
C ALA A 167 -9.05 4.24 -14.51
N GLU A 168 -8.50 5.04 -13.59
CA GLU A 168 -7.13 4.85 -13.08
C GLU A 168 -7.00 3.55 -12.26
N ALA A 169 -7.99 3.23 -11.43
CA ALA A 169 -8.00 1.97 -10.69
C ALA A 169 -8.06 0.76 -11.63
N ASP A 170 -8.91 0.81 -12.65
CA ASP A 170 -9.05 -0.25 -13.65
C ASP A 170 -7.75 -0.44 -14.46
N ASP A 171 -7.09 0.65 -14.87
CA ASP A 171 -5.78 0.60 -15.54
C ASP A 171 -4.70 -0.05 -14.65
N ARG A 172 -4.66 0.29 -13.36
CA ARG A 172 -3.73 -0.34 -12.41
C ARG A 172 -4.01 -1.83 -12.22
N VAL A 173 -5.28 -2.22 -12.14
CA VAL A 173 -5.67 -3.64 -12.06
C VAL A 173 -5.29 -4.39 -13.34
N ALA A 174 -5.50 -3.79 -14.51
CA ALA A 174 -5.11 -4.37 -15.79
C ALA A 174 -3.60 -4.60 -15.88
N LYS A 175 -2.79 -3.59 -15.54
CA LYS A 175 -1.31 -3.70 -15.50
C LYS A 175 -0.84 -4.76 -14.52
N ALA A 176 -1.39 -4.79 -13.32
CA ALA A 176 -1.03 -5.79 -12.32
C ALA A 176 -1.37 -7.23 -12.78
N ARG A 177 -2.47 -7.41 -13.53
CA ARG A 177 -2.82 -8.71 -14.13
C ARG A 177 -1.85 -9.10 -15.24
N GLU A 178 -1.50 -8.18 -16.12
CA GLU A 178 -0.51 -8.42 -17.18
C GLU A 178 0.86 -8.81 -16.59
N GLU A 179 1.33 -8.10 -15.56
CA GLU A 179 2.56 -8.45 -14.85
C GLU A 179 2.49 -9.84 -14.20
N ALA A 180 1.36 -10.18 -13.58
CA ALA A 180 1.15 -11.49 -12.98
C ALA A 180 1.14 -12.62 -14.03
N GLU A 181 0.51 -12.41 -15.18
CA GLU A 181 0.48 -13.36 -16.30
C GLU A 181 1.88 -13.53 -16.92
N ALA A 182 2.63 -12.45 -17.08
CA ALA A 182 4.01 -12.49 -17.55
C ALA A 182 4.92 -13.25 -16.57
N ALA A 183 4.79 -12.99 -15.26
CA ALA A 183 5.53 -13.69 -14.22
C ALA A 183 5.17 -15.19 -14.19
N GLN A 184 3.89 -15.55 -14.32
CA GLN A 184 3.44 -16.94 -14.38
C GLN A 184 4.01 -17.65 -15.62
N SER A 185 3.99 -16.99 -16.78
CA SER A 185 4.51 -17.54 -18.04
C SER A 185 6.02 -17.78 -17.94
N LYS A 186 6.77 -16.84 -17.37
CA LYS A 186 8.20 -16.99 -17.10
C LYS A 186 8.49 -18.14 -16.14
N ALA A 187 7.72 -18.26 -15.06
CA ALA A 187 7.86 -19.36 -14.11
C ALA A 187 7.63 -20.72 -14.78
N LYS A 188 6.57 -20.85 -15.61
CA LYS A 188 6.30 -22.06 -16.40
C LYS A 188 7.47 -22.41 -17.32
N GLN A 189 8.03 -21.43 -18.02
CA GLN A 189 9.20 -21.64 -18.89
C GLN A 189 10.41 -22.12 -18.09
N THR A 190 10.75 -21.46 -16.98
CA THR A 190 11.87 -21.88 -16.12
C THR A 190 11.68 -23.29 -15.57
N MET A 191 10.45 -23.68 -15.20
CA MET A 191 10.16 -25.05 -14.77
C MET A 191 10.34 -26.07 -15.91
N ALA A 192 9.92 -25.72 -17.13
CA ALA A 192 10.13 -26.57 -18.30
C ALA A 192 11.63 -26.75 -18.60
N ASP A 193 12.40 -25.67 -18.58
CA ASP A 193 13.86 -25.69 -18.81
C ASP A 193 14.60 -26.50 -17.74
N ALA A 194 14.21 -26.34 -16.47
CA ALA A 194 14.76 -27.13 -15.36
C ALA A 194 14.44 -28.62 -15.51
N THR A 195 13.22 -28.95 -15.93
CA THR A 195 12.80 -30.33 -16.17
C THR A 195 13.59 -30.95 -17.32
N ALA A 196 13.79 -30.22 -18.42
CA ALA A 196 14.61 -30.65 -19.54
C ALA A 196 16.08 -30.88 -19.12
N SER A 197 16.66 -29.94 -18.37
CA SER A 197 18.03 -30.07 -17.85
C SER A 197 18.20 -31.28 -16.93
N LEU A 198 17.22 -31.56 -16.06
CA LEU A 198 17.24 -32.74 -15.20
C LEU A 198 17.12 -34.05 -16.00
N ALA A 199 16.31 -34.06 -17.06
CA ALA A 199 16.20 -35.22 -17.94
C ALA A 199 17.53 -35.48 -18.69
N GLU A 200 18.18 -34.43 -19.19
CA GLU A 200 19.50 -34.54 -19.82
C GLU A 200 20.58 -35.01 -18.83
N ALA A 201 20.61 -34.46 -17.62
CA ALA A 201 21.55 -34.88 -16.57
C ALA A 201 21.39 -36.36 -16.23
N ARG A 202 20.15 -36.87 -16.15
CA ARG A 202 19.88 -38.31 -15.95
C ARG A 202 20.38 -39.15 -17.12
N ARG A 203 20.11 -38.73 -18.36
CA ARG A 203 20.61 -39.41 -19.57
C ARG A 203 22.14 -39.52 -19.55
N LEU A 204 22.84 -38.44 -19.22
CA LEU A 204 24.30 -38.42 -19.10
C LEU A 204 24.81 -39.30 -17.96
N ALA A 205 24.11 -39.33 -16.83
CA ALA A 205 24.47 -40.20 -15.70
C ALA A 205 24.29 -41.69 -16.04
N ASP A 206 23.23 -42.04 -16.76
CA ASP A 206 23.00 -43.40 -17.25
C ASP A 206 24.09 -43.80 -18.27
N GLU A 207 24.42 -42.90 -19.21
CA GLU A 207 25.50 -43.10 -20.19
C GLU A 207 26.86 -43.32 -19.50
N ALA A 208 27.20 -42.50 -18.49
CA ALA A 208 28.43 -42.64 -17.71
C ALA A 208 28.45 -43.95 -16.90
N THR A 209 27.30 -44.37 -16.37
CA THR A 209 27.17 -45.63 -15.64
C THR A 209 27.42 -46.82 -16.56
N GLU A 210 26.82 -46.83 -17.75
CA GLU A 210 27.04 -47.89 -18.75
C GLU A 210 28.48 -47.90 -19.26
N ALA A 211 29.09 -46.74 -19.52
CA ALA A 211 30.51 -46.66 -19.88
C ALA A 211 31.42 -47.22 -18.77
N THR A 212 31.12 -46.93 -17.51
CA THR A 212 31.87 -47.45 -16.35
C THR A 212 31.72 -48.96 -16.22
N LYS A 213 30.51 -49.51 -16.40
CA LYS A 213 30.28 -50.96 -16.40
C LYS A 213 31.05 -51.64 -17.53
N ALA A 214 30.97 -51.10 -18.76
CA ALA A 214 31.68 -51.64 -19.90
C ALA A 214 33.21 -51.66 -19.68
N ALA A 215 33.77 -50.58 -19.13
CA ALA A 215 35.19 -50.50 -18.78
C ALA A 215 35.57 -51.50 -17.67
N ALA A 216 34.73 -51.65 -16.64
CA ALA A 216 34.95 -52.62 -15.57
C ALA A 216 34.91 -54.07 -16.09
N GLU A 217 33.95 -54.41 -16.95
CA GLU A 217 33.88 -55.72 -17.60
C GLU A 217 35.10 -56.00 -18.49
N GLU A 218 35.57 -55.00 -19.24
CA GLU A 218 36.78 -55.13 -20.05
C GLU A 218 38.02 -55.36 -19.17
N ALA A 219 38.17 -54.58 -18.10
CA ALA A 219 39.24 -54.77 -17.13
C ALA A 219 39.18 -56.16 -16.47
N HIS A 220 37.99 -56.66 -16.14
CA HIS A 220 37.81 -58.02 -15.62
C HIS A 220 38.19 -59.09 -16.65
N ARG A 221 37.82 -58.92 -17.93
CA ARG A 221 38.24 -59.82 -19.02
C ARG A 221 39.76 -59.86 -19.15
N GLN A 222 40.41 -58.69 -19.16
CA GLN A 222 41.87 -58.58 -19.25
C GLN A 222 42.57 -59.21 -18.03
N ALA A 223 42.06 -58.95 -16.82
CA ALA A 223 42.60 -59.55 -15.60
C ALA A 223 42.44 -61.08 -15.58
N ALA A 224 41.30 -61.61 -16.03
CA ALA A 224 41.07 -63.05 -16.14
C ALA A 224 42.01 -63.69 -17.18
N GLN A 225 42.23 -63.04 -18.32
CA GLN A 225 43.20 -63.50 -19.32
C GLN A 225 44.63 -63.51 -18.76
N LEU A 226 45.03 -62.45 -18.06
CA LEU A 226 46.35 -62.37 -17.43
C LEU A 226 46.53 -63.45 -16.37
N ALA A 227 45.53 -63.68 -15.51
CA ALA A 227 45.55 -64.76 -14.53
C ALA A 227 45.64 -66.15 -15.19
N ALA A 228 44.92 -66.38 -16.28
CA ALA A 228 44.99 -67.63 -17.04
C ALA A 228 46.34 -67.83 -17.74
N ASN A 229 46.98 -66.77 -18.23
CA ASN A 229 48.34 -66.79 -18.76
C ASN A 229 49.34 -67.13 -17.64
N ALA A 230 49.27 -66.42 -16.51
CA ALA A 230 50.15 -66.64 -15.36
C ALA A 230 50.03 -68.06 -14.80
N ASN A 231 48.81 -68.62 -14.73
CA ASN A 231 48.60 -70.00 -14.28
C ASN A 231 49.21 -71.02 -15.25
N ARG A 232 49.11 -70.80 -16.57
CA ARG A 232 49.77 -71.65 -17.58
C ARG A 232 51.29 -71.58 -17.47
N GLU A 233 51.83 -70.38 -17.29
CA GLU A 233 53.27 -70.20 -17.08
C GLU A 233 53.76 -70.86 -15.79
N ALA A 234 53.00 -70.75 -14.70
CA ALA A 234 53.27 -71.42 -13.44
C ALA A 234 53.26 -72.95 -13.59
N GLN A 235 52.23 -73.51 -14.25
CA GLN A 235 52.16 -74.94 -14.55
C GLN A 235 53.35 -75.41 -15.40
N SER A 236 53.72 -74.65 -16.44
CA SER A 236 54.90 -74.96 -17.26
C SER A 236 56.21 -74.85 -16.47
N ALA A 237 56.31 -73.90 -15.54
CA ALA A 237 57.44 -73.81 -14.62
C ALA A 237 57.50 -75.02 -13.68
N ASP A 238 56.38 -75.41 -13.07
CA ASP A 238 56.27 -76.59 -12.21
C ASP A 238 56.62 -77.88 -12.97
N GLU A 239 56.18 -78.02 -14.22
CA GLU A 239 56.56 -79.13 -15.10
C GLU A 239 58.08 -79.15 -15.34
N ARG A 240 58.69 -78.01 -15.69
CA ARG A 240 60.15 -77.90 -15.85
C ARG A 240 60.89 -78.23 -14.56
N VAL A 241 60.37 -77.83 -13.40
CA VAL A 241 60.95 -78.19 -12.09
C VAL A 241 60.84 -79.71 -11.86
N ARG A 242 59.67 -80.32 -12.11
CA ARG A 242 59.49 -81.78 -12.01
C ARG A 242 60.41 -82.54 -12.96
N GLU A 243 60.56 -82.08 -14.20
CA GLU A 243 61.52 -82.66 -15.16
C GLU A 243 62.95 -82.54 -14.65
N ALA A 244 63.36 -81.37 -14.14
CA ALA A 244 64.68 -81.17 -13.56
C ALA A 244 64.90 -82.06 -12.32
N GLU A 245 63.89 -82.25 -11.47
CA GLU A 245 63.92 -83.18 -10.34
C GLU A 245 64.01 -84.64 -10.77
N GLN A 246 63.31 -85.03 -11.85
CA GLN A 246 63.46 -86.36 -12.46
C GLN A 246 64.87 -86.58 -13.01
N VAL A 247 65.45 -85.58 -13.69
CA VAL A 247 66.84 -85.63 -14.13
C VAL A 247 67.79 -85.72 -12.94
N ARG A 248 67.56 -84.94 -11.88
CA ARG A 248 68.37 -84.95 -10.65
C ARG A 248 68.28 -86.28 -9.90
N SER A 249 67.10 -86.88 -9.82
CA SER A 249 66.89 -88.20 -9.21
C SER A 249 67.54 -89.31 -10.04
N ARG A 250 67.42 -89.28 -11.38
CA ARG A 250 68.20 -90.17 -12.27
C ARG A 250 69.70 -89.99 -12.11
N ALA A 251 70.18 -88.75 -11.99
CA ALA A 251 71.58 -88.43 -11.70
C ALA A 251 72.02 -88.94 -10.32
N ARG A 252 71.16 -88.84 -9.29
CA ARG A 252 71.42 -89.41 -7.95
C ARG A 252 71.46 -90.92 -7.97
N VAL A 253 70.52 -91.61 -8.62
CA VAL A 253 70.50 -93.08 -8.73
C VAL A 253 71.73 -93.59 -9.49
N SER A 254 72.13 -92.90 -10.57
CA SER A 254 73.36 -93.23 -11.30
C SER A 254 74.64 -92.91 -10.49
N ALA A 255 74.65 -91.85 -9.69
CA ALA A 255 75.74 -91.57 -8.74
C ALA A 255 75.81 -92.58 -7.60
N GLN A 256 74.67 -93.07 -7.09
CA GLN A 256 74.58 -94.08 -6.05
C GLN A 256 75.06 -95.45 -6.56
N ARG A 257 74.67 -95.86 -7.78
CA ARG A 257 75.26 -97.02 -8.47
C ARG A 257 76.79 -96.91 -8.64
N LYS A 258 77.33 -95.72 -8.91
CA LYS A 258 78.79 -95.49 -8.96
C LYS A 258 79.46 -95.54 -7.58
N ARG A 259 78.73 -95.27 -6.49
CA ARG A 259 79.24 -95.29 -5.12
C ARG A 259 79.23 -96.70 -4.53
N ASP A 260 78.19 -97.48 -4.82
CA ASP A 260 78.07 -98.87 -4.37
C ASP A 260 79.11 -99.78 -5.06
N GLY A 261 79.44 -99.51 -6.33
CA GLY A 261 80.57 -100.18 -7.00
C GLY A 261 81.96 -99.84 -6.43
N ARG A 262 82.09 -98.76 -5.64
CA ARG A 262 83.36 -98.34 -5.02
C ARG A 262 83.54 -98.86 -3.60
N ALA A 263 82.45 -99.16 -2.89
CA ALA A 263 82.52 -99.71 -1.52
C ALA A 263 82.82 -101.22 -1.50
N GLN A 264 82.43 -101.95 -2.56
CA GLN A 264 82.64 -103.40 -2.65
C GLN A 264 84.12 -103.79 -2.91
N THR A 265 84.88 -102.93 -3.59
CA THR A 265 86.30 -103.20 -3.94
C THR A 265 87.30 -102.99 -2.78
N THR A 266 86.93 -102.26 -1.72
CA THR A 266 87.82 -102.03 -0.57
C THR A 266 87.69 -103.07 0.54
N ALA A 267 86.58 -103.80 0.58
CA ALA A 267 86.36 -104.91 1.50
C ALA A 267 87.06 -106.20 1.02
N ASP A 268 87.02 -106.48 -0.28
CA ASP A 268 87.59 -107.70 -0.90
C ASP A 268 89.11 -107.84 -0.70
N LEU A 269 89.87 -106.74 -0.74
CA LEU A 269 91.34 -106.77 -0.64
C LEU A 269 91.85 -107.27 0.73
N ASN A 270 91.07 -107.15 1.80
CA ASN A 270 91.47 -107.59 3.14
C ASN A 270 91.31 -109.12 3.32
N GLU A 271 90.40 -109.75 2.57
CA GLU A 271 90.06 -111.17 2.68
C GLU A 271 90.97 -112.06 1.81
N MET A 272 91.56 -111.52 0.74
CA MET A 272 92.47 -112.24 -0.16
C MET A 272 93.71 -112.82 0.54
N THR A 273 94.22 -113.96 0.09
CA THR A 273 95.44 -114.55 0.65
C THR A 273 96.69 -113.76 0.23
N LYS A 274 97.81 -113.93 0.95
CA LYS A 274 99.06 -113.20 0.63
C LYS A 274 99.53 -113.48 -0.81
N THR A 275 99.33 -114.70 -1.29
CA THR A 275 99.66 -115.15 -2.65
C THR A 275 98.81 -114.43 -3.70
N ASP A 276 97.51 -114.28 -3.44
CA ASP A 276 96.60 -113.57 -4.36
C ASP A 276 96.92 -112.07 -4.41
N LEU A 277 97.29 -111.48 -3.27
CA LEU A 277 97.74 -110.09 -3.19
C LEU A 277 99.08 -109.87 -3.91
N LEU A 278 99.98 -110.85 -3.94
CA LEU A 278 101.22 -110.78 -4.72
C LEU A 278 100.95 -110.83 -6.24
N ASN A 279 100.00 -111.65 -6.68
CA ASN A 279 99.58 -111.70 -8.08
C ASN A 279 98.90 -110.39 -8.51
N LEU A 280 98.02 -109.85 -7.67
CA LEU A 280 97.39 -108.55 -7.93
C LEU A 280 98.40 -107.40 -7.93
N ALA A 281 99.36 -107.41 -6.99
CA ALA A 281 100.46 -106.46 -6.93
C ALA A 281 101.44 -106.59 -8.11
N THR A 282 101.50 -107.76 -8.74
CA THR A 282 102.25 -107.97 -9.98
C THR A 282 101.52 -107.33 -11.18
N ALA A 283 100.19 -107.49 -11.25
CA ALA A 283 99.39 -106.87 -12.31
C ALA A 283 99.36 -105.33 -12.23
N GLU A 284 99.38 -104.75 -11.03
CA GLU A 284 99.43 -103.29 -10.82
C GLU A 284 100.86 -102.73 -10.67
N ASP A 285 101.88 -103.51 -11.02
CA ASP A 285 103.31 -103.15 -11.02
C ASP A 285 103.80 -102.47 -9.72
N VAL A 286 103.41 -103.02 -8.57
CA VAL A 286 103.87 -102.52 -7.27
C VAL A 286 105.33 -102.95 -7.03
N LYS A 287 106.24 -101.98 -6.93
CA LYS A 287 107.67 -102.22 -6.67
C LYS A 287 107.90 -102.75 -5.24
N GLY A 288 108.80 -103.73 -5.10
CA GLY A 288 109.16 -104.33 -3.80
C GLY A 288 108.19 -105.39 -3.24
N ARG A 289 107.18 -105.80 -4.03
CA ARG A 289 106.07 -106.68 -3.62
C ARG A 289 106.48 -107.99 -2.93
N SER A 290 107.58 -108.62 -3.35
CA SER A 290 108.01 -109.93 -2.84
C SER A 290 108.42 -109.93 -1.37
N ALA A 291 108.89 -108.79 -0.85
CA ALA A 291 109.35 -108.63 0.53
C ALA A 291 108.25 -108.13 1.49
N MET A 292 107.08 -107.76 0.96
CA MET A 292 106.01 -107.15 1.75
C MET A 292 105.19 -108.20 2.51
N SER A 293 104.77 -107.82 3.71
CA SER A 293 103.76 -108.55 4.48
C SER A 293 102.36 -108.34 3.87
N LYS A 294 101.42 -109.24 4.20
CA LYS A 294 100.01 -109.14 3.74
C LYS A 294 99.39 -107.73 3.98
N PRO A 295 99.50 -107.11 5.17
CA PRO A 295 98.93 -105.77 5.38
C PRO A 295 99.63 -104.67 4.56
N GLU A 296 100.92 -104.81 4.30
CA GLU A 296 101.68 -103.87 3.46
C GLU A 296 101.25 -103.97 1.99
N LEU A 297 101.02 -105.19 1.48
CA LEU A 297 100.49 -105.39 0.12
C LEU A 297 99.11 -104.77 -0.07
N VAL A 298 98.20 -104.94 0.90
CA VAL A 298 96.87 -104.30 0.85
C VAL A 298 96.99 -102.78 0.84
N THR A 299 97.88 -102.22 1.65
CA THR A 299 98.08 -100.77 1.73
C THR A 299 98.70 -100.23 0.43
N ALA A 300 99.67 -100.94 -0.15
CA ALA A 300 100.29 -100.57 -1.41
C ALA A 300 99.30 -100.63 -2.58
N LEU A 301 98.45 -101.66 -2.64
CA LEU A 301 97.37 -101.78 -3.65
C LEU A 301 96.28 -100.71 -3.48
N LYS A 302 95.91 -100.37 -2.24
CA LYS A 302 95.00 -99.24 -1.96
C LYS A 302 95.61 -97.90 -2.42
N ARG A 303 96.93 -97.74 -2.29
CA ARG A 303 97.63 -96.53 -2.74
C ARG A 303 97.76 -96.46 -4.26
N SER A 304 98.08 -97.56 -4.95
CA SER A 304 98.17 -97.56 -6.43
C SER A 304 96.80 -97.35 -7.09
N SER A 305 95.75 -97.99 -6.57
CA SER A 305 94.37 -97.79 -7.04
C SER A 305 93.82 -96.38 -6.79
N GLY A 306 94.33 -95.68 -5.76
CA GLY A 306 94.08 -94.26 -5.53
C GLY A 306 94.86 -93.33 -6.47
N SER A 307 96.09 -93.69 -6.84
CA SER A 307 96.96 -92.89 -7.72
C SER A 307 96.55 -92.94 -9.20
N LYS A 308 95.92 -94.04 -9.66
CA LYS A 308 95.45 -94.20 -11.05
C LYS A 308 94.13 -93.45 -11.35
N ARG A 309 93.56 -92.77 -10.33
CA ARG A 309 92.28 -92.03 -10.40
C ARG A 309 92.45 -90.52 -10.15
N ARG A 310 93.67 -89.99 -10.23
CA ARG A 310 93.94 -88.55 -10.37
C ARG A 310 94.45 -88.25 -11.77
#